data_AF-A0A7R9DRG4-F1
#
_entry.id   AF-A0A7R9DRG4-F1
#
_cell.length_a   1.000
_cell.length_b   1.000
_cell.length_c   1.000
_cell.angle_alpha   90.00
_cell.angle_beta   90.00
_cell.angle_gamma   90.00
#
_symmetry.space_group_name_H-M   'P 1'
#
loop_
_entity.id
_entity.type
_entity.pdbx_description
1 polymer ?
#
loop_
_entity_poly.entity_id
_entity_poly.type
_entity_poly.pdbx_seq_one_letter_code
_entity_poly.pdbx_strand_id
1 'polypeptide(L)'
;VPDETRGVWVGRRVFHSALYGAHAVTLCVTLDKGLQSTLSSRGCFALGPLTEFCDLVPAYYLTPTSSMQLVQACVAVLPRLQANTIQSYAASLRERACTSAEEQMKNSCFVLLQLVNALKHLQAQGMEEAPASLSSFLLCGEEREQVSPRLCVLQGLGAGTVRSDDGEKKVSLCQCALIAVRELMPDKPLTPLVSRLLSQERAVSLSQVIITVFGN
;
A
#
# COMPACT_ATOMS: atom_id res chain seq x y z
N VAL A 1 26.46 -13.52 -2.21
CA VAL A 1 25.16 -13.87 -2.80
C VAL A 1 24.18 -12.86 -2.25
N PRO A 2 23.83 -11.78 -2.98
CA PRO A 2 22.97 -10.77 -2.41
C PRO A 2 21.53 -11.30 -2.33
N ASP A 3 20.91 -11.00 -1.20
CA ASP A 3 19.60 -11.43 -0.72
C ASP A 3 18.45 -10.71 -1.48
N GLU A 4 18.54 -10.63 -2.81
CA GLU A 4 17.60 -9.90 -3.70
C GLU A 4 16.34 -10.71 -4.04
N THR A 5 16.17 -11.90 -3.46
CA THR A 5 15.12 -12.87 -3.83
C THR A 5 13.85 -12.80 -2.99
N ARG A 6 13.75 -11.86 -2.04
CA ARG A 6 12.55 -11.70 -1.22
C ARG A 6 11.64 -10.60 -1.76
N GLY A 7 10.61 -11.01 -2.51
CA GLY A 7 9.55 -10.11 -2.94
C GLY A 7 8.85 -9.43 -1.76
N VAL A 8 8.32 -8.22 -2.01
CA VAL A 8 7.59 -7.42 -1.02
C VAL A 8 6.12 -7.80 -1.05
N TRP A 9 5.61 -8.25 0.09
CA TRP A 9 4.24 -8.72 0.23
C TRP A 9 3.31 -7.61 0.66
N VAL A 10 2.24 -7.41 -0.11
CA VAL A 10 1.19 -6.43 0.21
C VAL A 10 -0.17 -7.08 -0.03
N GLY A 11 -0.78 -7.55 1.07
CA GLY A 11 -1.99 -8.35 1.02
C GLY A 11 -1.76 -9.63 0.20
N ARG A 12 -2.51 -9.77 -0.90
CA ARG A 12 -2.42 -10.92 -1.81
C ARG A 12 -1.44 -10.74 -2.97
N ARG A 13 -0.71 -9.62 -2.99
CA ARG A 13 0.21 -9.26 -4.08
C ARG A 13 1.64 -9.36 -3.62
N VAL A 14 2.51 -9.78 -4.51
CA VAL A 14 3.95 -9.84 -4.25
C VAL A 14 4.69 -9.05 -5.32
N PHE A 15 5.53 -8.11 -4.89
CA PHE A 15 6.33 -7.27 -5.77
C PHE A 15 7.77 -7.78 -5.81
N HIS A 16 8.23 -8.18 -6.99
CA HIS A 16 9.57 -8.71 -7.22
C HIS A 16 10.39 -7.76 -8.08
N SER A 17 11.65 -7.56 -7.74
CA SER A 17 12.60 -6.91 -8.65
C SER A 17 12.97 -7.88 -9.77
N ALA A 18 13.01 -7.40 -11.01
CA ALA A 18 13.35 -8.21 -12.16
C ALA A 18 14.07 -7.39 -13.25
N LEU A 19 14.60 -8.11 -14.24
CA LEU A 19 15.24 -7.54 -15.43
C LEU A 19 14.51 -8.03 -16.69
N TYR A 20 14.16 -7.09 -17.58
CA TYR A 20 13.71 -7.38 -18.93
C TYR A 20 14.82 -7.01 -19.92
N GLY A 21 15.61 -8.01 -20.33
CA GLY A 21 16.88 -7.78 -21.00
C GLY A 21 17.83 -6.98 -20.09
N ALA A 22 18.17 -5.76 -20.49
CA ALA A 22 18.98 -4.82 -19.68
C ALA A 22 18.16 -3.79 -18.89
N HIS A 23 16.82 -3.82 -18.97
CA HIS A 23 15.96 -2.85 -18.30
C HIS A 23 15.49 -3.39 -16.96
N ALA A 24 15.70 -2.63 -15.89
CA ALA A 24 15.14 -2.94 -14.59
C ALA A 24 13.62 -2.71 -14.59
N VAL A 25 12.87 -3.67 -14.06
CA VAL A 25 11.41 -3.62 -13.94
C VAL A 25 10.99 -4.19 -12.58
N THR A 26 9.74 -3.94 -12.20
CA THR A 26 9.13 -4.54 -11.02
C THR A 26 7.94 -5.39 -11.44
N LEU A 27 7.90 -6.65 -11.01
CA LEU A 27 6.79 -7.57 -11.29
C LEU A 27 5.85 -7.60 -10.09
N CYS A 28 4.57 -7.31 -10.30
CA CYS A 28 3.53 -7.54 -9.31
C CYS A 28 2.78 -8.82 -9.68
N VAL A 29 2.87 -9.83 -8.82
CA VAL A 29 2.25 -11.15 -9.03
C VAL A 29 1.11 -11.32 -8.04
N THR A 30 -0.05 -11.73 -8.56
CA THR A 30 -1.27 -11.96 -7.76
C THR A 30 -1.93 -13.26 -8.22
N LEU A 31 -2.44 -14.08 -7.29
CA LEU A 31 -3.20 -15.29 -7.63
C LEU A 31 -4.45 -14.93 -8.44
N ASP A 32 -4.64 -15.63 -9.56
CA ASP A 32 -5.82 -15.47 -10.40
C ASP A 32 -7.01 -16.18 -9.76
N LYS A 33 -7.90 -15.39 -9.13
CA LYS A 33 -9.22 -15.83 -8.67
C LYS A 33 -10.33 -15.05 -9.40
N GLY A 34 -10.15 -14.78 -10.70
CA GLY A 34 -11.13 -14.03 -11.49
C GLY A 34 -11.09 -12.51 -11.25
N LEU A 35 -9.95 -12.00 -10.79
CA LEU A 35 -9.71 -10.56 -10.66
C LEU A 35 -9.35 -10.01 -12.04
N GLN A 36 -10.25 -9.25 -12.66
CA GLN A 36 -9.84 -8.27 -13.67
C GLN A 36 -8.78 -7.38 -13.02
N SER A 37 -7.61 -7.23 -13.64
CA SER A 37 -6.49 -6.54 -13.00
C SER A 37 -6.90 -5.14 -12.55
N THR A 38 -6.90 -4.93 -11.23
CA THR A 38 -7.28 -3.65 -10.59
C THR A 38 -6.13 -2.63 -10.61
N LEU A 39 -4.96 -2.99 -11.14
CA LEU A 39 -3.79 -2.11 -11.16
C LEU A 39 -3.90 -1.04 -12.26
N SER A 40 -4.78 -1.24 -13.25
CA SER A 40 -5.02 -0.36 -14.39
C SER A 40 -6.12 0.69 -14.14
N SER A 41 -6.58 0.89 -12.89
CA SER A 41 -7.46 2.00 -12.52
C SER A 41 -6.79 3.33 -12.87
N ARG A 42 -7.27 4.02 -13.92
CA ARG A 42 -6.83 5.38 -14.25
C ARG A 42 -7.22 6.32 -13.11
N GLY A 43 -6.24 6.81 -12.35
CA GLY A 43 -6.50 7.72 -11.22
C GLY A 43 -5.23 8.15 -10.50
N CYS A 44 -5.35 9.11 -9.59
CA CYS A 44 -4.22 9.75 -8.90
C CYS A 44 -3.36 8.80 -8.05
N PHE A 45 -3.88 7.60 -7.72
CA PHE A 45 -3.22 6.61 -6.85
C PHE A 45 -2.84 5.30 -7.56
N ALA A 46 -2.85 5.28 -8.89
CA ALA A 46 -2.59 4.08 -9.69
C ALA A 46 -1.10 3.74 -9.82
N LEU A 47 -0.79 2.45 -10.00
CA LEU A 47 0.57 1.98 -10.23
C LEU A 47 1.04 2.09 -11.68
N GLY A 48 0.12 2.14 -12.65
CA GLY A 48 0.46 2.36 -14.06
C GLY A 48 1.33 1.25 -14.67
N PRO A 49 0.84 0.00 -14.73
CA PRO A 49 1.58 -1.10 -15.35
C PRO A 49 1.86 -0.83 -16.83
N LEU A 50 3.04 -1.25 -17.27
CA LEU A 50 3.46 -1.27 -18.68
C LEU A 50 2.64 -2.30 -19.47
N THR A 51 2.44 -3.48 -18.87
CA THR A 51 1.61 -4.55 -19.42
C THR A 51 1.15 -5.47 -18.31
N GLU A 52 0.05 -6.19 -18.57
CA GLU A 52 -0.55 -7.14 -17.66
C GLU A 52 -0.96 -8.39 -18.43
N PHE A 53 -0.74 -9.56 -17.86
CA PHE A 53 -1.09 -10.83 -18.47
C PHE A 53 -1.30 -11.90 -17.39
N CYS A 54 -2.01 -12.98 -17.74
CA CYS A 54 -2.13 -14.14 -16.88
C CYS A 54 -1.30 -15.30 -17.43
N ASP A 55 -0.56 -15.97 -16.57
CA ASP A 55 0.30 -17.10 -16.94
C ASP A 55 0.45 -18.09 -15.77
N LEU A 56 1.02 -19.26 -16.05
CA LEU A 56 1.43 -20.24 -15.07
C LEU A 56 2.79 -19.85 -14.49
N VAL A 57 2.78 -19.40 -13.24
CA VAL A 57 4.00 -19.02 -12.50
C VAL A 57 4.31 -20.04 -11.40
N PRO A 58 5.59 -20.28 -11.07
CA PRO A 58 5.94 -21.08 -9.90
C PRO A 58 5.34 -20.52 -8.61
N ALA A 59 4.76 -21.40 -7.80
CA ALA A 59 4.08 -21.05 -6.56
C ALA A 59 4.96 -20.33 -5.53
N TYR A 60 6.29 -20.48 -5.61
CA TYR A 60 7.22 -19.75 -4.73
C TYR A 60 7.22 -18.22 -4.95
N TYR A 61 6.72 -17.72 -6.09
CA TYR A 61 6.54 -16.27 -6.31
C TYR A 61 5.33 -15.69 -5.54
N LEU A 62 4.43 -16.56 -5.07
CA LEU A 62 3.13 -16.21 -4.49
C LEU A 62 2.91 -16.80 -3.09
N THR A 63 3.73 -17.77 -2.68
CA THR A 63 3.74 -18.35 -1.33
C THR A 63 5.20 -18.51 -0.91
N PRO A 64 5.55 -18.35 0.38
CA PRO A 64 6.91 -18.64 0.86
C PRO A 64 7.22 -20.15 0.89
N THR A 65 6.57 -20.95 0.04
CA THR A 65 6.84 -22.39 -0.11
C THR A 65 7.90 -22.60 -1.18
N SER A 66 8.74 -23.61 -1.02
CA SER A 66 9.71 -24.04 -2.05
C SER A 66 9.08 -24.90 -3.15
N SER A 67 7.74 -24.88 -3.27
CA SER A 67 7.05 -25.73 -4.24
C SER A 67 7.28 -25.21 -5.67
N MET A 68 7.68 -26.13 -6.56
CA MET A 68 7.79 -25.87 -8.00
C MET A 68 6.45 -26.05 -8.73
N GLN A 69 5.35 -26.21 -7.99
CA GLN A 69 4.03 -26.30 -8.58
C GLN A 69 3.72 -25.00 -9.33
N LEU A 70 3.28 -25.13 -10.58
CA LEU A 70 2.80 -23.99 -11.35
C LEU A 70 1.38 -23.65 -10.93
N VAL A 71 1.12 -22.36 -10.72
CA VAL A 71 -0.19 -21.82 -10.37
C VAL A 71 -0.56 -20.71 -11.35
N GLN A 72 -1.84 -20.62 -11.68
CA GLN A 72 -2.35 -19.53 -12.50
C GLN A 72 -2.27 -18.21 -11.73
N ALA A 73 -1.61 -17.21 -12.32
CA ALA A 73 -1.42 -15.90 -11.71
C ALA A 73 -1.56 -14.78 -12.73
N CYS A 74 -2.02 -13.62 -12.27
CA CYS A 74 -1.92 -12.37 -13.00
C CYS A 74 -0.58 -11.71 -12.67
N VAL A 75 0.17 -11.36 -13.71
CA VAL A 75 1.46 -10.67 -13.64
C VAL A 75 1.29 -9.29 -14.26
N ALA A 76 1.57 -8.26 -13.48
CA ALA A 76 1.67 -6.89 -13.96
C ALA A 76 3.13 -6.45 -13.95
N VAL A 77 3.59 -5.96 -15.11
CA VAL A 77 4.94 -5.44 -15.29
C VAL A 77 4.90 -3.94 -15.07
N LEU A 78 5.66 -3.46 -14.08
CA LEU A 78 5.74 -2.06 -13.69
C LEU A 78 7.10 -1.49 -14.06
N PRO A 79 7.21 -0.15 -14.27
CA PRO A 79 8.50 0.52 -14.22
C PRO A 79 9.25 0.17 -12.92
N ARG A 80 10.58 0.20 -12.94
CA ARG A 80 11.37 -0.10 -11.75
C ARG A 80 10.96 0.83 -10.60
N LEU A 81 10.45 0.23 -9.53
CA LEU A 81 10.07 0.92 -8.31
C LEU A 81 10.51 0.15 -7.08
N GLN A 82 10.78 0.89 -6.00
CA GLN A 82 10.98 0.35 -4.67
C GLN A 82 9.63 0.26 -3.97
N ALA A 83 9.09 -0.95 -3.88
CA ALA A 83 7.82 -1.21 -3.21
C ALA A 83 8.04 -1.36 -1.69
N ASN A 84 7.25 -0.65 -0.89
CA ASN A 84 7.25 -0.76 0.56
C ASN A 84 5.82 -0.77 1.11
N THR A 85 5.58 -1.54 2.17
CA THR A 85 4.38 -1.34 3.00
C THR A 85 4.56 -0.10 3.87
N ILE A 86 3.47 0.43 4.41
CA ILE A 86 3.54 1.54 5.37
C ILE A 86 4.39 1.13 6.58
N GLN A 87 4.27 -0.12 7.05
CA GLN A 87 5.04 -0.67 8.16
C GLN A 87 6.53 -0.77 7.84
N SER A 88 6.90 -1.35 6.68
CA SER A 88 8.30 -1.46 6.29
C SER A 88 8.94 -0.09 6.05
N TYR A 89 8.18 0.84 5.47
CA TYR A 89 8.63 2.21 5.30
C TYR A 89 8.85 2.91 6.65
N ALA A 90 7.92 2.79 7.59
CA ALA A 90 8.07 3.37 8.92
C ALA A 90 9.27 2.79 9.67
N ALA A 91 9.51 1.48 9.58
CA ALA A 91 10.70 0.84 10.13
C ALA A 91 12.00 1.41 9.52
N SER A 92 12.05 1.49 8.18
CA SER A 92 13.22 2.04 7.48
C SER A 92 13.47 3.52 7.81
N LEU A 93 12.42 4.29 8.12
CA LEU A 93 12.55 5.69 8.52
C LEU A 93 13.22 5.82 9.89
N ARG A 94 12.95 4.90 10.81
CA ARG A 94 13.57 4.85 12.15
C ARG A 94 15.01 4.34 12.10
N GLU A 95 15.30 3.38 11.23
CA GLU A 95 16.65 2.80 11.08
C GLU A 95 17.66 3.75 10.41
N ARG A 96 17.17 4.74 9.66
CA ARG A 96 18.01 5.79 9.05
C ARG A 96 18.54 6.74 10.13
N ALA A 97 19.56 6.28 10.85
CA ALA A 97 20.24 6.98 11.95
C ALA A 97 20.83 8.36 11.58
N CYS A 98 20.93 8.68 10.30
CA CYS A 98 21.43 9.95 9.77
C CYS A 98 20.34 10.99 9.46
N THR A 99 19.06 10.64 9.56
CA THR A 99 17.95 11.59 9.31
C THR A 99 17.58 12.33 10.59
N SER A 100 17.39 13.66 10.50
CA SER A 100 16.95 14.44 11.67
C SER A 100 15.52 14.03 12.07
N ALA A 101 15.18 14.17 13.35
CA ALA A 101 13.81 13.90 13.82
C ALA A 101 12.75 14.76 13.08
N GLU A 102 13.14 15.96 12.63
CA GLU A 102 12.30 16.83 11.81
C GLU A 102 12.07 16.26 10.41
N GLU A 103 13.10 15.68 9.79
CA GLU A 103 13.00 15.04 8.48
C GLU A 103 12.15 13.76 8.54
N GLN A 104 12.32 12.95 9.58
CA GLN A 104 11.46 11.79 9.83
C GLN A 104 10.01 12.22 9.99
N MET A 105 9.75 13.25 10.80
CA MET A 105 8.41 13.79 10.97
C MET A 105 7.83 14.31 9.64
N LYS A 106 8.61 15.06 8.86
CA LYS A 106 8.21 15.57 7.55
C LYS A 106 7.79 14.43 6.62
N ASN A 107 8.59 13.37 6.56
CA ASN A 107 8.32 12.20 5.73
C ASN A 107 7.05 11.45 6.18
N SER A 108 6.88 11.23 7.49
CA SER A 108 5.65 10.62 8.04
C SER A 108 4.42 11.47 7.76
N CYS A 109 4.48 12.79 7.97
CA CYS A 109 3.38 13.71 7.67
C CYS A 109 3.03 13.73 6.17
N PHE A 110 4.03 13.65 5.30
CA PHE A 110 3.81 13.60 3.85
C PHE A 110 3.10 12.33 3.41
N VAL A 111 3.49 11.17 3.97
CA VAL A 111 2.78 9.90 3.73
C VAL A 111 1.35 9.96 4.27
N LEU A 112 1.15 10.49 5.47
CA LEU A 112 -0.18 10.65 6.07
C LEU A 112 -1.08 11.57 5.24
N LEU A 113 -0.54 12.67 4.70
CA LEU A 113 -1.28 13.56 3.81
C LEU A 113 -1.77 12.83 2.56
N GLN A 114 -0.87 12.06 1.91
CA GLN A 114 -1.24 11.24 0.76
C GLN A 114 -2.28 10.17 1.13
N LEU A 115 -2.11 9.52 2.28
CA LEU A 115 -3.05 8.51 2.76
C LEU A 115 -4.44 9.10 2.96
N VAL A 116 -4.54 10.27 3.59
CA VAL A 116 -5.85 10.91 3.80
C VAL A 116 -6.50 11.28 2.46
N ASN A 117 -5.72 11.74 1.49
CA ASN A 117 -6.24 11.99 0.14
C ASN A 117 -6.69 10.68 -0.54
N ALA A 118 -5.98 9.59 -0.33
CA ALA A 118 -6.37 8.26 -0.82
C ALA A 118 -7.64 7.74 -0.15
N LEU A 119 -7.78 7.91 1.16
CA LEU A 119 -8.99 7.55 1.90
C LEU A 119 -10.20 8.37 1.45
N LYS A 120 -10.02 9.68 1.22
CA LYS A 120 -11.06 10.53 0.61
C LYS A 120 -11.45 10.05 -0.78
N HIS A 121 -10.47 9.64 -1.59
CA HIS A 121 -10.72 9.08 -2.91
C HIS A 121 -11.52 7.77 -2.85
N LEU A 122 -11.16 6.86 -1.95
CA LEU A 122 -11.90 5.63 -1.68
C LEU A 122 -13.33 5.92 -1.21
N GLN A 123 -13.50 6.87 -0.30
CA GLN A 123 -14.82 7.30 0.17
C GLN A 123 -15.69 7.85 -0.97
N ALA A 124 -15.12 8.65 -1.87
CA ALA A 124 -15.83 9.17 -3.05
C ALA A 124 -16.25 8.06 -4.03
N GLN A 125 -15.58 6.91 -4.00
CA GLN A 125 -15.94 5.70 -4.75
C GLN A 125 -16.96 4.81 -4.02
N GLY A 126 -17.46 5.23 -2.85
CA GLY A 126 -18.42 4.48 -2.04
C GLY A 126 -17.80 3.41 -1.14
N MET A 127 -16.48 3.42 -0.95
CA MET A 127 -15.80 2.51 -0.02
C MET A 127 -15.80 3.12 1.39
N GLU A 128 -16.33 2.40 2.36
CA GLU A 128 -16.37 2.85 3.77
C GLU A 128 -15.36 2.11 4.66
N GLU A 129 -14.83 0.99 4.16
CA GLU A 129 -13.96 0.09 4.91
C GLU A 129 -12.72 -0.31 4.11
N ALA A 130 -11.62 -0.51 4.84
CA ALA A 130 -10.36 -1.03 4.32
C ALA A 130 -9.78 -2.08 5.28
N PRO A 131 -8.87 -2.96 4.80
CA PRO A 131 -8.14 -3.89 5.65
C PRO A 131 -7.35 -3.20 6.77
N ALA A 132 -7.45 -3.74 7.98
CA ALA A 132 -6.73 -3.22 9.16
C ALA A 132 -5.20 -3.33 9.03
N SER A 133 -4.71 -4.24 8.20
CA SER A 133 -3.27 -4.44 7.92
C SER A 133 -2.67 -3.36 7.02
N LEU A 134 -3.47 -2.43 6.50
CA LEU A 134 -3.06 -1.44 5.49
C LEU A 134 -2.62 -2.08 4.15
N SER A 135 -2.96 -3.35 3.91
CA SER A 135 -2.64 -4.11 2.68
C SER A 135 -3.21 -3.53 1.38
N SER A 136 -4.04 -2.48 1.49
CA SER A 136 -4.61 -1.75 0.36
C SER A 136 -3.75 -0.58 -0.12
N PHE A 137 -2.67 -0.28 0.59
CA PHE A 137 -1.78 0.84 0.28
C PHE A 137 -0.36 0.33 0.05
N LEU A 138 0.30 0.89 -0.96
CA LEU A 138 1.69 0.63 -1.28
C LEU A 138 2.42 1.97 -1.36
N LEU A 139 3.60 2.05 -0.75
CA LEU A 139 4.52 3.16 -0.94
C LEU A 139 5.53 2.77 -2.02
N CYS A 140 5.65 3.61 -3.03
CA CYS A 140 6.58 3.45 -4.14
C CYS A 140 7.63 4.56 -4.07
N GLY A 141 8.91 4.18 -4.05
CA GLY A 141 10.02 5.09 -4.30
C GLY A 141 10.61 4.85 -5.69
N GLU A 142 11.11 5.91 -6.33
CA GLU A 142 12.00 5.75 -7.48
C GLU A 142 13.43 5.52 -6.98
N GLU A 143 14.16 4.59 -7.61
CA GLU A 143 15.52 4.22 -7.21
C GLU A 143 16.54 5.34 -7.50
N ARG A 144 16.24 6.25 -8.42
CA ARG A 144 17.20 7.21 -8.96
C ARG A 144 17.18 8.60 -8.31
N GLU A 145 16.19 8.91 -7.50
CA GLU A 145 16.09 10.24 -6.89
C GLU A 145 15.61 10.14 -5.45
N GLN A 146 16.07 11.06 -4.60
CA GLN A 146 15.53 11.33 -3.25
C GLN A 146 14.12 11.94 -3.31
N VAL A 147 13.27 11.36 -4.16
CA VAL A 147 11.89 11.73 -4.35
C VAL A 147 11.09 11.15 -3.19
N SER A 148 10.23 12.01 -2.65
CA SER A 148 9.29 11.66 -1.61
C SER A 148 8.49 10.41 -2.00
N PRO A 149 8.24 9.47 -1.07
CA PRO A 149 7.52 8.23 -1.39
C PRO A 149 6.13 8.55 -1.94
N ARG A 150 5.74 7.87 -3.02
CA ARG A 150 4.41 7.99 -3.62
C ARG A 150 3.50 6.90 -3.07
N LEU A 151 2.34 7.29 -2.52
CA LEU A 151 1.32 6.34 -2.08
C LEU A 151 0.45 5.91 -3.27
N CYS A 152 0.31 4.60 -3.44
CA CYS A 152 -0.58 3.97 -4.40
C CYS A 152 -1.65 3.16 -3.67
N VAL A 153 -2.85 3.14 -4.24
CA VAL A 153 -3.98 2.36 -3.75
C VAL A 153 -4.09 1.11 -4.61
N LEU A 154 -4.05 -0.04 -3.94
CA LEU A 154 -4.12 -1.34 -4.58
C LEU A 154 -5.58 -1.80 -4.80
N GLN A 155 -6.56 -1.12 -4.19
CA GLN A 155 -7.99 -1.47 -4.29
C GLN A 155 -8.72 -0.85 -5.50
N GLY A 156 -9.65 -1.62 -6.08
CA GLY A 156 -10.72 -1.17 -7.01
C GLY A 156 -10.37 -1.31 -8.51
N LEU A 157 -11.23 -1.81 -9.40
CA LEU A 157 -12.69 -1.72 -9.43
C LEU A 157 -13.37 -3.06 -9.75
N GLY A 158 -14.32 -3.44 -8.90
CA GLY A 158 -15.18 -4.60 -9.09
C GLY A 158 -16.32 -4.57 -8.08
N ALA A 159 -17.19 -3.57 -8.21
CA ALA A 159 -18.52 -3.61 -7.62
C ALA A 159 -19.29 -4.74 -8.31
N GLY A 160 -19.27 -5.93 -7.71
CA GLY A 160 -19.95 -7.11 -8.22
C GLY A 160 -19.01 -8.31 -8.22
N THR A 161 -19.34 -9.31 -7.41
CA THR A 161 -18.79 -10.68 -7.46
C THR A 161 -17.27 -10.73 -7.35
N VAL A 162 -16.68 -10.81 -6.15
CA VAL A 162 -16.61 -12.07 -5.41
C VAL A 162 -16.64 -11.78 -3.92
N ARG A 163 -17.62 -12.39 -3.22
CA ARG A 163 -17.55 -12.62 -1.77
C ARG A 163 -16.34 -13.52 -1.52
N SER A 164 -15.16 -12.93 -1.34
CA SER A 164 -14.04 -13.63 -0.75
C SER A 164 -13.88 -13.03 0.63
N ASP A 165 -14.50 -13.71 1.59
CA ASP A 165 -14.14 -13.74 2.99
C ASP A 165 -12.62 -14.00 3.10
N ASP A 166 -11.79 -12.98 2.84
CA ASP A 166 -10.47 -12.91 3.47
C ASP A 166 -10.83 -12.66 4.93
N GLY A 167 -10.52 -13.58 5.84
CA GLY A 167 -10.65 -13.36 7.28
C GLY A 167 -9.79 -12.19 7.81
N GLU A 168 -9.30 -11.33 6.93
CA GLU A 168 -8.66 -10.06 7.21
C GLU A 168 -9.70 -9.07 7.74
N LYS A 169 -9.50 -8.66 8.99
CA LYS A 169 -10.35 -7.71 9.68
C LYS A 169 -10.44 -6.40 8.91
N LYS A 170 -11.65 -6.05 8.45
CA LYS A 170 -11.95 -4.74 7.89
C LYS A 170 -12.26 -3.74 8.99
N VAL A 171 -11.84 -2.50 8.77
CA VAL A 171 -12.03 -1.36 9.67
C VAL A 171 -12.50 -0.16 8.88
N SER A 172 -13.12 0.82 9.54
CA SER A 172 -13.53 2.06 8.87
C SER A 172 -12.30 2.80 8.31
N LEU A 173 -12.49 3.63 7.28
CA LEU A 173 -11.40 4.47 6.74
C LEU A 173 -10.76 5.36 7.82
N CYS A 174 -11.54 5.86 8.78
CA CYS A 174 -11.03 6.62 9.92
C CYS A 174 -10.14 5.78 10.84
N GLN A 175 -10.54 4.54 11.13
CA GLN A 175 -9.72 3.61 11.89
C GLN A 175 -8.45 3.22 11.12
N CYS A 176 -8.53 3.09 9.80
CA CYS A 176 -7.39 2.87 8.92
C CYS A 176 -6.36 4.02 9.03
N ALA A 177 -6.82 5.27 9.02
CA ALA A 177 -5.96 6.44 9.25
C ALA A 177 -5.28 6.38 10.62
N LEU A 178 -6.04 6.02 11.67
CA LEU A 178 -5.49 5.88 13.03
C LEU A 178 -4.40 4.81 13.12
N ILE A 179 -4.58 3.66 12.47
CA ILE A 179 -3.58 2.59 12.42
C ILE A 179 -2.32 3.11 11.72
N ALA A 180 -2.45 3.77 10.56
CA ALA A 180 -1.30 4.30 9.83
C ALA A 180 -0.53 5.37 10.61
N VAL A 181 -1.22 6.24 11.36
CA VAL A 181 -0.56 7.23 12.24
C VAL A 181 0.29 6.53 13.30
N ARG A 182 -0.23 5.46 13.92
CA ARG A 182 0.51 4.70 14.94
C ARG A 182 1.75 4.01 14.36
N GLU A 183 1.68 3.54 13.12
CA GLU A 183 2.82 2.93 12.43
C GLU A 183 3.91 3.96 12.10
N LEU A 184 3.52 5.11 11.54
CA LEU A 184 4.43 6.15 11.04
C LEU A 184 4.97 7.08 12.13
N MET A 185 4.25 7.25 13.24
CA MET A 185 4.55 8.19 14.32
C MET A 185 4.24 7.60 15.70
N PRO A 186 4.92 6.51 16.12
CA PRO A 186 4.63 5.83 17.39
C PRO A 186 4.86 6.73 18.62
N ASP A 187 5.85 7.62 18.57
CA ASP A 187 6.27 8.46 19.71
C ASP A 187 5.47 9.76 19.83
N LYS A 188 4.55 10.04 18.89
CA LYS A 188 3.71 11.24 18.89
C LYS A 188 2.24 10.84 18.89
N PRO A 189 1.66 10.56 20.07
CA PRO A 189 0.26 10.19 20.16
C PRO A 189 -0.62 11.35 19.70
N LEU A 190 -1.64 11.02 18.90
CA LEU A 190 -2.72 11.95 18.60
C LEU A 190 -3.38 12.42 19.89
N THR A 191 -3.95 13.63 19.87
CA THR A 191 -4.74 14.09 21.00
C THR A 191 -5.88 13.11 21.29
N PRO A 192 -6.26 12.90 22.58
CA PRO A 192 -7.31 11.95 22.95
C PRO A 192 -8.65 12.20 22.26
N LEU A 193 -8.91 13.44 21.84
CA LEU A 193 -10.09 13.79 21.06
C LEU A 193 -10.01 13.23 19.64
N VAL A 194 -8.93 13.49 18.91
CA VAL A 194 -8.75 13.00 17.52
C VAL A 194 -8.69 11.47 17.49
N SER A 195 -8.01 10.85 18.45
CA SER A 195 -7.98 9.39 18.60
C SER A 195 -9.38 8.81 18.79
N ARG A 196 -10.21 9.43 19.64
CA ARG A 196 -11.61 9.01 19.85
C ARG A 196 -12.45 9.19 18.60
N LEU A 197 -12.39 10.35 17.94
CA LEU A 197 -13.13 10.63 16.70
C LEU A 197 -12.80 9.59 15.61
N LEU A 198 -11.51 9.35 15.37
CA LEU A 198 -11.09 8.36 14.38
C LEU A 198 -11.49 6.92 14.74
N SER A 199 -11.55 6.60 16.04
CA SER A 199 -11.94 5.27 16.50
C SER A 199 -13.45 5.02 16.43
N GLN A 200 -14.28 6.05 16.61
CA GLN A 200 -15.73 5.95 16.74
C GLN A 200 -16.47 6.20 15.43
N GLU A 201 -15.89 6.96 14.50
CA GLU A 201 -16.60 7.37 13.29
C GLU A 201 -16.43 6.44 12.08
N ARG A 202 -17.51 6.37 11.28
CA ARG A 202 -17.64 5.57 10.05
C ARG A 202 -17.53 6.43 8.78
N ALA A 203 -16.47 7.23 8.66
CA ALA A 203 -16.06 7.92 7.42
C ALA A 203 -16.71 9.29 7.07
N VAL A 204 -17.73 9.79 7.75
CA VAL A 204 -18.36 11.09 7.37
C VAL A 204 -17.50 12.33 7.74
N SER A 205 -16.46 12.19 8.57
CA SER A 205 -15.69 13.31 9.14
C SER A 205 -14.21 13.39 8.71
N LEU A 206 -13.76 12.65 7.68
CA LEU A 206 -12.38 12.79 7.20
C LEU A 206 -12.02 14.25 6.86
N SER A 207 -12.99 15.05 6.42
CA SER A 207 -12.81 16.48 6.19
C SER A 207 -12.65 17.33 7.46
N GLN A 208 -13.27 16.96 8.59
CA GLN A 208 -13.15 17.72 9.84
C GLN A 208 -11.86 17.38 10.59
N VAL A 209 -11.39 16.12 10.52
CA VAL A 209 -10.15 15.69 11.21
C VAL A 209 -8.89 16.31 10.61
N ILE A 210 -8.84 16.53 9.29
CA ILE A 210 -7.69 17.18 8.62
C ILE A 210 -7.46 18.59 9.16
N ILE A 211 -8.53 19.34 9.39
CA ILE A 211 -8.46 20.72 9.90
C ILE A 211 -7.85 20.73 11.30
N THR A 212 -8.15 19.74 12.14
CA THR A 212 -7.60 19.65 13.50
C THR A 212 -6.16 19.12 13.53
N VAL A 213 -5.75 18.27 12.59
CA VAL A 213 -4.41 17.67 12.56
C VAL A 213 -3.36 18.61 11.94
N PHE A 214 -3.74 19.42 10.96
CA PHE A 214 -2.82 20.31 10.24
C PHE A 214 -3.07 21.81 10.49
N GLY A 215 -4.06 22.16 11.32
CA GLY A 215 -4.49 23.54 11.54
C GLY A 215 -3.96 24.25 12.78
N ASN A 216 -2.89 23.74 13.42
CA ASN A 216 -2.17 24.44 14.48
C ASN A 216 -0.70 24.64 14.11
#